data_AF-A0A0L6VIU9-F1
#
_entry.id   AF-A0A0L6VIU9-F1
#
_cell.length_a   1.000
_cell.length_b   1.000
_cell.length_c   1.000
_cell.angle_alpha   90.00
_cell.angle_beta   90.00
_cell.angle_gamma   90.00
#
_symmetry.space_group_name_H-M   'P 1'
#
loop_
_entity.id
_entity.type
_entity.pdbx_description
1 polymer ?
#
loop_
_entity_poly.entity_id
_entity_poly.type
_entity_poly.pdbx_seq_one_letter_code
_entity_poly.pdbx_strand_id
1 'polypeptide(L)'
;MAENVPGPAPMALIGASNGFQQAMLKTALETIPQLNKENYSIWKDKMTALLKLQGVLTALNNKQIPLGESDNAELTMLLLLKMDSVTHQNVVTAENSESAQKIWSSIKERFPSSQLSNRAQMFNDLLYIKFQEDAVKTYVTDIKVSIKKLVNVSIELHQDILVYLVLFKFPNSLQSLKRQIMHLDKESGPNGRVLLY
;
A
#
# COMPACT_ATOMS: atom_id res chain seq x y z
N MET A 1 65.32 27.64 -5.41
CA MET A 1 64.02 27.74 -6.10
C MET A 1 63.36 26.38 -5.99
N ALA A 2 62.17 26.31 -5.38
CA ALA A 2 61.59 25.10 -4.83
C ALA A 2 60.92 24.20 -5.90
N GLU A 3 61.14 22.89 -5.76
CA GLU A 3 60.49 21.80 -6.50
C GLU A 3 59.00 21.73 -6.14
N ASN A 4 58.14 21.65 -7.15
CA ASN A 4 56.69 21.61 -7.01
C ASN A 4 56.24 20.13 -7.03
N VAL A 5 55.93 19.57 -5.85
CA VAL A 5 55.45 18.18 -5.70
C VAL A 5 53.93 18.14 -5.99
N PRO A 6 53.42 17.22 -6.82
CA PRO A 6 51.98 17.09 -7.03
C PRO A 6 51.30 16.53 -5.78
N GLY A 7 50.32 17.25 -5.25
CA GLY A 7 49.48 16.78 -4.16
C GLY A 7 48.64 15.55 -4.55
N PRO A 8 48.27 14.69 -3.60
CA PRO A 8 47.54 13.45 -3.89
C PRO A 8 46.13 13.78 -4.39
N ALA A 9 45.74 13.14 -5.50
CA ALA A 9 44.38 13.22 -6.02
C ALA A 9 43.39 12.54 -5.05
N PRO A 10 42.17 13.07 -4.85
CA PRO A 10 41.18 12.46 -3.97
C PRO A 10 40.56 11.21 -4.60
N MET A 11 41.21 10.05 -4.45
CA MET A 11 40.62 8.74 -4.71
C MET A 11 39.98 8.18 -3.43
N ALA A 12 38.84 8.72 -2.98
CA ALA A 12 38.09 8.11 -1.87
C ALA A 12 36.64 8.62 -1.74
N LEU A 13 35.82 8.58 -2.81
CA LEU A 13 34.37 8.83 -2.68
C LEU A 13 33.48 7.84 -3.46
N ILE A 14 34.05 7.02 -4.34
CA ILE A 14 33.28 6.13 -5.24
C ILE A 14 32.81 4.84 -4.53
N GLY A 15 33.56 4.35 -3.53
CA GLY A 15 33.26 3.08 -2.84
C GLY A 15 32.10 3.13 -1.84
N ALA A 16 31.93 4.25 -1.12
CA ALA A 16 30.88 4.38 -0.09
C ALA A 16 29.47 4.55 -0.70
N SER A 17 29.37 5.26 -1.82
CA SER A 17 28.11 5.45 -2.56
C SER A 17 27.56 4.12 -3.08
N ASN A 18 28.42 3.27 -3.64
CA ASN A 18 28.01 1.99 -4.21
C ASN A 18 27.54 1.00 -3.13
N GLY A 19 28.23 0.94 -1.98
CA GLY A 19 27.81 0.07 -0.87
C GLY A 19 26.46 0.49 -0.26
N PHE A 20 26.25 1.80 -0.09
CA PHE A 20 24.98 2.33 0.43
C PHE A 20 23.82 2.08 -0.55
N GLN A 21 24.01 2.33 -1.85
CA GLN A 21 22.99 2.05 -2.86
C GLN A 21 22.65 0.56 -2.95
N GLN A 22 23.66 -0.32 -2.89
CA GLN A 22 23.46 -1.76 -2.90
C GLN A 22 22.68 -2.25 -1.66
N ALA A 23 23.00 -1.70 -0.47
CA ALA A 23 22.26 -1.98 0.75
C ALA A 23 20.80 -1.51 0.64
N MET A 24 20.56 -0.29 0.12
CA MET A 24 19.20 0.22 -0.13
C MET A 24 18.42 -0.65 -1.10
N LEU A 25 19.04 -1.07 -2.21
CA LEU A 25 18.42 -1.96 -3.20
C LEU A 25 18.04 -3.31 -2.57
N LYS A 26 18.95 -3.90 -1.78
CA LYS A 26 18.68 -5.14 -1.07
C LYS A 26 17.50 -4.99 -0.11
N THR A 27 17.50 -3.95 0.72
CA THR A 27 16.41 -3.67 1.66
C THR A 27 15.09 -3.38 0.94
N ALA A 28 15.10 -2.63 -0.17
CA ALA A 28 13.90 -2.40 -0.97
C ALA A 28 13.34 -3.72 -1.53
N LEU A 29 14.21 -4.58 -2.07
CA LEU A 29 13.81 -5.90 -2.56
C LEU A 29 13.23 -6.78 -1.45
N GLU A 30 13.77 -6.75 -0.23
CA GLU A 30 13.25 -7.54 0.88
C GLU A 30 11.90 -7.01 1.42
N THR A 31 11.71 -5.69 1.41
CA THR A 31 10.55 -5.03 2.05
C THR A 31 9.37 -4.77 1.12
N ILE A 32 9.54 -4.89 -0.20
CA ILE A 32 8.43 -4.86 -1.16
C ILE A 32 7.60 -6.15 -0.97
N PRO A 33 6.32 -6.05 -0.61
CA PRO A 33 5.46 -7.23 -0.48
C PRO A 33 5.25 -7.91 -1.84
N GLN A 34 4.76 -9.15 -1.87
CA GLN A 34 4.22 -9.71 -3.10
C GLN A 34 2.92 -8.98 -3.47
N LEU A 35 2.77 -8.59 -4.74
CA LEU A 35 1.59 -7.92 -5.26
C LEU A 35 0.37 -8.84 -5.16
N ASN A 36 -0.70 -8.30 -4.59
CA ASN A 36 -2.03 -8.89 -4.58
C ASN A 36 -3.11 -7.78 -4.69
N LYS A 37 -4.39 -8.18 -4.71
CA LYS A 37 -5.53 -7.26 -4.89
C LYS A 37 -5.72 -6.25 -3.75
N GLU A 38 -5.16 -6.53 -2.57
CA GLU A 38 -5.35 -5.72 -1.36
C GLU A 38 -4.25 -4.69 -1.18
N ASN A 39 -3.02 -5.01 -1.61
CA ASN A 39 -1.85 -4.20 -1.29
C ASN A 39 -1.30 -3.36 -2.46
N TYR A 40 -2.03 -3.27 -3.58
CA TYR A 40 -1.54 -2.59 -4.79
C TYR A 40 -1.05 -1.17 -4.54
N SER A 41 -1.71 -0.37 -3.68
CA SER A 41 -1.25 0.99 -3.38
C SER A 41 0.17 0.99 -2.81
N ILE A 42 0.37 0.23 -1.74
CA ILE A 42 1.66 0.12 -1.04
C ILE A 42 2.70 -0.51 -1.95
N TRP A 43 2.33 -1.55 -2.70
CA TRP A 43 3.20 -2.21 -3.65
C TRP A 43 3.65 -1.25 -4.75
N LYS A 44 2.71 -0.51 -5.35
CA LYS A 44 2.98 0.45 -6.43
C LYS A 44 3.94 1.52 -5.98
N ASP A 45 3.76 2.09 -4.79
CA ASP A 45 4.62 3.15 -4.28
C ASP A 45 6.05 2.64 -4.05
N LYS A 46 6.20 1.49 -3.39
CA LYS A 46 7.52 0.88 -3.14
C LYS A 46 8.21 0.43 -4.43
N MET A 47 7.48 -0.21 -5.35
CA MET A 47 8.02 -0.67 -6.62
C MET A 47 8.42 0.51 -7.52
N THR A 48 7.61 1.57 -7.56
CA THR A 48 7.95 2.80 -8.29
C THR A 48 9.21 3.45 -7.72
N ALA A 49 9.36 3.48 -6.39
CA ALA A 49 10.57 4.01 -5.74
C ALA A 49 11.82 3.18 -6.10
N LEU A 50 11.71 1.84 -6.10
CA LEU A 50 12.80 0.95 -6.52
C LEU A 50 13.21 1.19 -7.99
N LEU A 51 12.24 1.27 -8.89
CA LEU A 51 12.50 1.51 -10.32
C LEU A 51 13.10 2.91 -10.59
N LYS A 52 12.76 3.91 -9.76
CA LYS A 52 13.41 5.23 -9.79
C LYS A 52 14.85 5.16 -9.30
N LEU A 53 15.09 4.43 -8.21
CA LEU A 53 16.43 4.23 -7.65
C LEU A 53 17.37 3.53 -8.66
N GLN A 54 16.83 2.62 -9.47
CA GLN A 54 17.55 1.96 -10.55
C GLN A 54 17.64 2.78 -11.86
N GLY A 55 16.93 3.91 -11.98
CA GLY A 55 16.94 4.74 -13.20
C GLY A 55 16.14 4.18 -14.39
N VAL A 56 15.43 3.07 -14.23
CA VAL A 56 14.76 2.34 -15.32
C VAL A 56 13.29 2.72 -15.50
N LEU A 57 12.68 3.45 -14.57
CA LEU A 57 11.24 3.75 -14.58
C LEU A 57 10.78 4.44 -15.88
N THR A 58 11.56 5.38 -16.41
CA THR A 58 11.20 6.12 -17.63
C THR A 58 11.17 5.18 -18.84
N ALA A 59 12.19 4.34 -18.99
CA ALA A 59 12.26 3.35 -20.05
C ALA A 59 11.15 2.31 -19.94
N LEU A 60 10.84 1.85 -18.71
CA LEU A 60 9.74 0.91 -18.46
C LEU A 60 8.35 1.47 -18.82
N ASN A 61 8.16 2.79 -18.74
CA ASN A 61 6.90 3.43 -19.13
C ASN A 61 6.83 3.83 -20.62
N ASN A 62 7.94 3.71 -21.34
CA ASN A 62 7.99 4.07 -22.75
C ASN A 62 7.38 2.94 -23.60
N LYS A 63 6.33 3.25 -24.38
CA LYS A 63 5.68 2.28 -25.28
C LYS A 63 6.35 2.20 -26.66
N GLN A 64 7.22 3.16 -26.99
CA GLN A 64 7.84 3.31 -28.31
C GLN A 64 9.25 2.73 -28.34
N ILE A 65 10.01 2.89 -27.27
CA ILE A 65 11.40 2.45 -27.17
C ILE A 65 11.45 1.16 -26.34
N PRO A 66 11.85 0.02 -26.93
CA PRO A 66 12.06 -1.22 -26.20
C PRO A 66 13.17 -1.07 -25.15
N LEU A 67 13.07 -1.85 -24.08
CA LEU A 67 14.18 -2.04 -23.15
C LEU A 67 15.32 -2.80 -23.82
N GLY A 68 16.55 -2.54 -23.36
CA GLY A 68 17.68 -3.43 -23.68
C GLY A 68 17.43 -4.84 -23.16
N GLU A 69 18.00 -5.85 -23.82
CA GLU A 69 17.73 -7.27 -23.51
C GLU A 69 18.00 -7.62 -22.03
N SER A 70 19.13 -7.13 -21.49
CA SER A 70 19.49 -7.33 -20.07
C SER A 70 18.47 -6.70 -19.12
N ASP A 71 18.15 -5.41 -19.32
CA ASP A 71 17.19 -4.69 -18.48
C ASP A 71 15.80 -5.34 -18.56
N ASN A 72 15.40 -5.78 -19.75
CA ASN A 72 14.13 -6.47 -19.94
C ASN A 72 14.09 -7.80 -19.18
N ALA A 73 15.16 -8.61 -19.27
CA ALA A 73 15.23 -9.89 -18.57
C ALA A 73 15.22 -9.71 -17.04
N GLU A 74 16.03 -8.78 -16.51
CA GLU A 74 16.11 -8.51 -15.07
C GLU A 74 14.77 -7.99 -14.52
N LEU A 75 14.15 -7.00 -15.20
CA LEU A 75 12.89 -6.42 -14.75
C LEU A 75 11.72 -7.39 -14.90
N THR A 76 11.75 -8.26 -15.93
CA THR A 76 10.75 -9.33 -16.07
C THR A 76 10.84 -10.27 -14.87
N MET A 77 12.04 -10.76 -14.54
CA MET A 77 12.25 -11.63 -13.39
C MET A 77 11.81 -10.96 -12.08
N LEU A 78 12.18 -9.70 -11.87
CA LEU A 78 11.77 -8.91 -10.70
C LEU A 78 10.24 -8.84 -10.56
N LEU A 79 9.54 -8.48 -11.65
CA LEU A 79 8.09 -8.34 -11.63
C LEU A 79 7.40 -9.69 -11.36
N LEU A 80 7.88 -10.78 -11.97
CA LEU A 80 7.33 -12.12 -11.75
C LEU A 80 7.52 -12.59 -10.30
N LEU A 81 8.71 -12.39 -9.71
CA LEU A 81 8.99 -12.76 -8.32
C LEU A 81 8.18 -11.95 -7.31
N LYS A 82 7.79 -10.72 -7.68
CA LYS A 82 7.00 -9.81 -6.84
C LYS A 82 5.50 -9.90 -7.06
N MET A 83 5.01 -10.95 -7.72
CA MET A 83 3.59 -11.28 -7.77
C MET A 83 3.30 -12.55 -6.98
N ASP A 84 2.14 -12.61 -6.33
CA ASP A 84 1.62 -13.88 -5.83
C ASP A 84 1.10 -14.75 -7.00
N SER A 85 0.88 -16.04 -6.75
CA SER A 85 0.47 -16.98 -7.79
C SER A 85 -0.86 -16.60 -8.44
N VAL A 86 -1.81 -16.05 -7.68
CA VAL A 86 -3.14 -15.66 -8.18
C VAL A 86 -3.01 -14.45 -9.09
N THR A 87 -2.19 -13.47 -8.72
CA THR A 87 -1.89 -12.29 -9.52
C THR A 87 -1.15 -12.66 -10.79
N HIS A 88 -0.15 -13.55 -10.70
CA HIS A 88 0.58 -14.03 -11.86
C HIS A 88 -0.36 -14.62 -12.93
N GLN A 89 -1.25 -15.54 -12.55
CA GLN A 89 -2.24 -16.13 -13.48
C GLN A 89 -3.16 -15.12 -14.14
N ASN A 90 -3.37 -13.98 -13.47
CA ASN A 90 -4.28 -12.94 -13.91
C ASN A 90 -3.56 -11.88 -14.77
N VAL A 91 -2.29 -11.59 -14.51
CA VAL A 91 -1.55 -10.51 -15.17
C VAL A 91 -0.69 -11.05 -16.32
N VAL A 92 -0.12 -12.23 -16.17
CA VAL A 92 0.87 -12.78 -17.09
C VAL A 92 0.18 -13.68 -18.12
N THR A 93 0.47 -13.42 -19.39
CA THR A 93 -0.02 -14.15 -20.55
C THR A 93 1.16 -14.54 -21.44
N ALA A 94 0.94 -15.44 -22.39
CA ALA A 94 1.97 -15.80 -23.38
C ALA A 94 2.45 -14.60 -24.23
N GLU A 95 1.68 -13.51 -24.30
CA GLU A 95 2.03 -12.32 -25.09
C GLU A 95 2.93 -11.33 -24.32
N ASN A 96 2.84 -11.32 -22.98
CA ASN A 96 3.57 -10.38 -22.13
C ASN A 96 4.65 -11.03 -21.25
N SER A 97 4.70 -12.35 -21.13
CA SER A 97 5.58 -13.07 -20.19
C SER A 97 7.07 -12.77 -20.35
N GLU A 98 7.49 -12.32 -21.54
CA GLU A 98 8.87 -12.00 -21.87
C GLU A 98 9.14 -10.49 -21.95
N SER A 99 8.19 -9.63 -21.57
CA SER A 99 8.35 -8.18 -21.66
C SER A 99 7.99 -7.47 -20.37
N ALA A 100 8.99 -6.91 -19.71
CA ALA A 100 8.81 -6.14 -18.49
C ALA A 100 7.87 -4.93 -18.71
N GLN A 101 8.00 -4.25 -19.86
CA GLN A 101 7.13 -3.12 -20.22
C GLN A 101 5.66 -3.54 -20.35
N LYS A 102 5.39 -4.70 -20.98
CA LYS A 102 4.03 -5.21 -21.12
C LYS A 102 3.47 -5.66 -19.77
N ILE A 103 4.21 -6.42 -18.97
CA ILE A 103 3.79 -6.84 -17.62
C ILE A 103 3.49 -5.62 -16.75
N TRP A 104 4.40 -4.64 -16.72
CA TRP A 104 4.22 -3.39 -15.98
C TRP A 104 2.96 -2.63 -16.41
N SER A 105 2.68 -2.58 -17.72
CA SER A 105 1.47 -1.96 -18.26
C SER A 105 0.21 -2.72 -17.82
N SER A 106 0.20 -4.05 -17.92
CA SER A 106 -0.92 -4.88 -17.49
C SER A 106 -1.23 -4.72 -15.99
N ILE A 107 -0.20 -4.61 -15.13
CA ILE A 107 -0.39 -4.29 -13.71
C ILE A 107 -1.10 -2.94 -13.55
N LYS A 108 -0.56 -1.88 -14.18
CA LYS A 108 -1.07 -0.51 -14.05
C LYS A 108 -2.49 -0.36 -14.58
N GLU A 109 -2.90 -1.13 -15.57
CA GLU A 109 -4.23 -1.08 -16.16
C GLU A 109 -5.25 -1.86 -15.32
N ARG A 110 -4.88 -3.04 -14.82
CA ARG A 110 -5.82 -3.94 -14.13
C ARG A 110 -6.07 -3.57 -12.67
N PHE A 111 -5.04 -3.13 -11.96
CA PHE A 111 -5.12 -2.97 -10.52
C PHE A 111 -5.89 -1.73 -10.04
N PRO A 112 -5.90 -0.56 -10.71
CA PRO A 112 -6.75 0.56 -10.29
C PRO A 112 -8.24 0.19 -10.24
N SER A 113 -8.74 -0.51 -11.27
CA SER A 113 -10.12 -1.01 -11.30
C SER A 113 -10.36 -2.04 -10.18
N SER A 114 -9.44 -2.99 -10.02
CA SER A 114 -9.53 -4.02 -8.97
C SER A 114 -9.48 -3.41 -7.57
N GLN A 115 -8.67 -2.37 -7.37
CA GLN A 115 -8.54 -1.68 -6.10
C GLN A 115 -9.80 -0.91 -5.75
N LEU A 116 -10.41 -0.18 -6.70
CA LEU A 116 -11.68 0.50 -6.48
C LEU A 116 -12.79 -0.49 -6.13
N SER A 117 -12.89 -1.60 -6.86
CA SER A 117 -13.87 -2.66 -6.60
C SER A 117 -13.64 -3.31 -5.23
N ASN A 118 -12.40 -3.66 -4.89
CA ASN A 118 -12.04 -4.24 -3.60
C ASN A 118 -12.34 -3.26 -2.45
N ARG A 119 -11.98 -1.98 -2.61
CA ARG A 119 -12.29 -0.91 -1.66
C ARG A 119 -13.79 -0.75 -1.44
N ALA A 120 -14.57 -0.75 -2.52
CA ALA A 120 -16.04 -0.70 -2.43
C ALA A 120 -16.61 -1.94 -1.72
N GLN A 121 -16.09 -3.13 -2.02
CA GLN A 121 -16.51 -4.37 -1.36
C GLN A 121 -16.22 -4.34 0.14
N MET A 122 -15.00 -3.99 0.56
CA MET A 122 -14.63 -3.89 1.97
C MET A 122 -15.46 -2.83 2.71
N PHE A 123 -15.78 -1.71 2.05
CA PHE A 123 -16.66 -0.70 2.60
C PHE A 123 -18.10 -1.22 2.77
N ASN A 124 -18.62 -1.92 1.77
CA ASN A 124 -19.94 -2.54 1.83
C ASN A 124 -20.01 -3.60 2.94
N ASP A 125 -18.97 -4.42 3.13
CA ASP A 125 -18.91 -5.40 4.21
C ASP A 125 -19.09 -4.71 5.58
N LEU A 126 -18.44 -3.57 5.81
CA LEU A 126 -18.66 -2.77 7.02
C LEU A 126 -20.12 -2.30 7.11
N LEU A 127 -20.69 -1.77 6.03
CA LEU A 127 -22.07 -1.25 6.01
C LEU A 127 -23.12 -2.33 6.32
N TYR A 128 -22.90 -3.57 5.89
CA TYR A 128 -23.86 -4.66 6.08
C TYR A 128 -23.78 -5.38 7.43
N ILE A 129 -22.77 -5.10 8.26
CA ILE A 129 -22.77 -5.60 9.65
C ILE A 129 -24.02 -5.10 10.38
N LYS A 130 -24.79 -6.04 10.91
CA LYS A 130 -26.03 -5.79 11.67
C LYS A 130 -25.78 -5.87 13.16
N PHE A 131 -26.35 -4.94 13.91
CA PHE A 131 -26.38 -5.03 15.36
C PHE A 131 -27.27 -6.20 15.80
N GLN A 132 -26.83 -6.93 16.83
CA GLN A 132 -27.56 -8.02 17.46
C GLN A 132 -27.61 -7.75 18.97
N GLU A 133 -28.81 -7.61 19.54
CA GLU A 133 -29.01 -7.22 20.95
C GLU A 133 -28.44 -8.28 21.93
N ASP A 134 -28.50 -9.55 21.55
CA ASP A 134 -27.99 -10.69 22.32
C ASP A 134 -26.51 -11.00 22.07
N ALA A 135 -25.89 -10.38 21.05
CA ALA A 135 -24.51 -10.66 20.62
C ALA A 135 -23.66 -9.39 20.43
N VAL A 136 -23.77 -8.43 21.35
CA VAL A 136 -23.03 -7.15 21.30
C VAL A 136 -21.52 -7.35 21.17
N LYS A 137 -20.93 -8.32 21.87
CA LYS A 137 -19.49 -8.61 21.81
C LYS A 137 -19.05 -9.05 20.41
N THR A 138 -19.85 -9.87 19.75
CA THR A 138 -19.62 -10.32 18.37
C THR A 138 -19.71 -9.14 17.42
N TYR A 139 -20.76 -8.33 17.53
CA TYR A 139 -20.91 -7.10 16.74
C TYR A 139 -19.69 -6.17 16.86
N VAL A 140 -19.22 -5.86 18.06
CA VAL A 140 -18.03 -5.01 18.26
C VAL A 140 -16.78 -5.64 17.64
N THR A 141 -16.65 -6.96 17.72
CA THR A 141 -15.53 -7.68 17.11
C THR A 141 -15.57 -7.58 15.59
N ASP A 142 -16.73 -7.80 14.96
CA ASP A 142 -16.92 -7.74 13.51
C ASP A 142 -16.66 -6.33 12.96
N ILE A 143 -17.09 -5.30 13.69
CA ILE A 143 -16.77 -3.90 13.38
C ILE A 143 -15.26 -3.67 13.45
N LYS A 144 -14.58 -4.09 14.54
CA LYS A 144 -13.13 -3.93 14.68
C LYS A 144 -12.36 -4.63 13.57
N VAL A 145 -12.77 -5.85 13.21
CA VAL A 145 -12.17 -6.62 12.10
C VAL A 145 -12.37 -5.90 10.78
N SER A 146 -13.57 -5.38 10.52
CA SER A 146 -13.87 -4.67 9.26
C SER A 146 -13.13 -3.34 9.14
N ILE A 147 -12.98 -2.59 10.23
CA ILE A 147 -12.15 -1.36 10.24
C ILE A 147 -10.68 -1.70 9.90
N LYS A 148 -10.13 -2.79 10.46
CA LYS A 148 -8.77 -3.24 10.11
C LYS A 148 -8.66 -3.58 8.62
N LYS A 149 -9.66 -4.25 8.04
CA LYS A 149 -9.71 -4.55 6.60
C LYS A 149 -9.74 -3.27 5.75
N LEU A 150 -10.49 -2.25 6.16
CA LEU A 150 -10.53 -0.95 5.48
C LEU A 150 -9.16 -0.28 5.46
N VAL A 151 -8.47 -0.24 6.60
CA VAL A 151 -7.11 0.32 6.70
C VAL A 151 -6.14 -0.44 5.78
N ASN A 152 -6.24 -1.78 5.72
CA ASN A 152 -5.39 -2.60 4.84
C ASN A 152 -5.53 -2.25 3.35
N VAL A 153 -6.72 -1.81 2.91
CA VAL A 153 -6.97 -1.36 1.53
C VAL A 153 -6.86 0.17 1.36
N SER A 154 -6.22 0.84 2.33
CA SER A 154 -5.99 2.28 2.35
C SER A 154 -7.29 3.12 2.36
N ILE A 155 -8.32 2.62 3.05
CA ILE A 155 -9.49 3.41 3.45
C ILE A 155 -9.31 3.78 4.92
N GLU A 156 -8.87 5.01 5.16
CA GLU A 156 -8.80 5.59 6.49
C GLU A 156 -10.00 6.52 6.69
N LEU A 157 -10.80 6.23 7.72
CA LEU A 157 -11.94 7.04 8.12
C LEU A 157 -11.60 7.72 9.44
N HIS A 158 -11.97 9.00 9.55
CA HIS A 158 -11.79 9.72 10.80
C HIS A 158 -12.66 9.10 11.92
N GLN A 159 -12.18 9.20 13.16
CA GLN A 159 -12.76 8.47 14.29
C GLN A 159 -14.23 8.83 14.54
N ASP A 160 -14.59 10.11 14.38
CA ASP A 160 -15.98 10.57 14.48
C ASP A 160 -16.88 9.87 13.45
N ILE A 161 -16.47 9.78 12.18
CA ILE A 161 -17.22 9.09 11.12
C ILE A 161 -17.39 7.61 11.46
N LEU A 162 -16.36 6.95 11.98
CA LEU A 162 -16.45 5.56 12.42
C LEU A 162 -17.47 5.39 13.56
N VAL A 163 -17.44 6.27 14.57
CA VAL A 163 -18.41 6.28 15.66
C VAL A 163 -19.83 6.45 15.12
N TYR A 164 -20.05 7.41 14.22
CA TYR A 164 -21.34 7.61 13.58
C TYR A 164 -21.83 6.38 12.82
N LEU A 165 -20.97 5.72 12.03
CA LEU A 165 -21.31 4.52 11.27
C LEU A 165 -21.69 3.34 12.18
N VAL A 166 -20.99 3.19 13.31
CA VAL A 166 -21.29 2.13 14.29
C VAL A 166 -22.61 2.41 15.01
N LEU A 167 -22.84 3.64 15.44
CA LEU A 167 -24.07 4.03 16.13
C LEU A 167 -25.28 4.07 15.21
N PHE A 168 -25.08 4.31 13.91
CA PHE A 168 -26.17 4.27 12.93
C PHE A 168 -26.84 2.90 12.84
N LYS A 169 -26.11 1.84 13.17
CA LYS A 169 -26.58 0.46 13.12
C LYS A 169 -27.42 0.04 14.32
N PHE A 170 -27.51 0.90 15.35
CA PHE A 170 -28.26 0.57 16.56
C PHE A 170 -29.78 0.57 16.31
N PRO A 171 -30.52 -0.41 16.88
CA PRO A 171 -31.97 -0.45 16.79
C PRO A 171 -32.61 0.72 17.55
N ASN A 172 -33.90 0.94 17.28
CA ASN A 172 -34.66 2.03 17.90
C ASN A 172 -34.74 1.92 19.43
N SER A 173 -34.61 0.72 19.98
CA SER A 173 -34.50 0.45 21.43
C SER A 173 -33.31 1.19 22.07
N LEU A 174 -32.22 1.43 21.32
CA LEU A 174 -30.99 2.06 21.81
C LEU A 174 -30.84 3.54 21.44
N GLN A 175 -31.90 4.21 20.98
CA GLN A 175 -31.82 5.62 20.55
C GLN A 175 -31.41 6.58 21.68
N SER A 176 -31.81 6.29 22.92
CA SER A 176 -31.39 7.09 24.08
C SER A 176 -29.88 7.02 24.28
N LEU A 177 -29.31 5.80 24.23
CA LEU A 177 -27.87 5.57 24.33
C LEU A 177 -27.11 6.23 23.18
N LYS A 178 -27.60 6.10 21.94
CA LYS A 178 -27.03 6.76 20.76
C LYS A 178 -26.91 8.27 20.97
N ARG A 179 -27.96 8.94 21.49
CA ARG A 179 -27.92 10.39 21.77
C ARG A 179 -26.90 10.74 22.84
N GLN A 180 -26.84 9.97 23.92
CA GLN A 180 -25.85 10.21 24.99
C GLN A 180 -24.42 10.13 24.44
N ILE A 181 -24.10 9.09 23.66
CA ILE A 181 -22.77 8.92 23.07
C ILE A 181 -22.43 10.06 22.09
N MET A 182 -23.37 10.50 21.24
CA MET A 182 -23.12 11.61 20.30
C MET A 182 -22.97 12.98 20.99
N HIS A 183 -23.45 13.14 22.22
CA HIS A 183 -23.37 14.40 22.97
C HIS A 183 -22.27 14.43 24.03
N LEU A 184 -21.65 13.28 24.32
CA LEU A 184 -20.56 13.13 25.29
C LEU A 184 -19.32 13.98 24.97
N ASP A 185 -19.09 14.34 23.69
CA ASP A 185 -18.00 15.25 23.29
C ASP A 185 -18.21 16.72 23.71
N LYS A 186 -19.44 17.14 24.08
CA LYS A 186 -19.72 18.52 24.49
C LYS A 186 -19.47 18.80 25.97
N GLU A 187 -19.24 17.77 26.80
CA GLU A 187 -19.00 17.92 28.25
C GLU A 187 -17.54 17.69 28.66
N SER A 188 -16.58 17.93 27.75
CA SER A 188 -15.18 18.08 28.16
C SER A 188 -14.94 19.48 28.74
N GLY A 189 -15.20 19.63 30.04
CA GLY A 189 -14.47 20.61 30.86
C GLY A 189 -12.94 20.39 30.73
N PRO A 190 -12.10 21.34 31.18
CA PRO A 190 -10.74 21.59 30.66
C PRO A 190 -9.68 20.49 30.82
N ASN A 191 -10.04 19.27 31.24
CA ASN A 191 -9.13 18.13 31.45
C ASN A 191 -9.66 16.76 30.94
N GLY A 192 -10.61 16.71 29.99
CA GLY A 192 -11.22 15.47 29.52
C GLY A 192 -10.38 14.63 28.55
N ARG A 193 -9.39 13.87 29.04
CA ARG A 193 -8.80 12.76 28.27
C ARG A 193 -9.79 11.60 28.21
N VAL A 194 -10.29 11.27 27.03
CA VAL A 194 -10.92 9.96 26.76
C VAL A 194 -9.92 9.13 25.95
N LEU A 195 -9.21 8.24 26.64
CA LEU A 195 -8.42 7.18 26.02
C LEU A 195 -9.35 6.00 25.76
N LEU A 196 -9.67 5.75 24.50
CA LEU A 196 -10.19 4.45 24.06
C LEU A 196 -9.02 3.65 23.50
N TYR A 197 -8.49 2.73 24.31
CA TYR A 197 -7.62 1.64 23.87
C TYR A 197 -8.47 0.45 23.36
#